data_AF-A0A443S8U6-F1
#
_entry.id   AF-A0A443S8U6-F1
#
_cell.length_a   1.000
_cell.length_b   1.000
_cell.length_c   1.000
_cell.angle_alpha   90.00
_cell.angle_beta   90.00
_cell.angle_gamma   90.00
#
_symmetry.space_group_name_H-M   'P 1'
#
loop_
_entity.id
_entity.type
_entity.pdbx_description
1 polymer ?
#
loop_
_entity_poly.entity_id
_entity_poly.type
_entity_poly.pdbx_seq_one_letter_code
_entity_poly.pdbx_strand_id
1 'polypeptide(L)'
;MFDTLGALFLSLLLKKIGICNENSQLNIAKILLKHLLQINMNSIQIIDQKITDITKLENGEYSYRIKLNEESVGIGLYKCMSLVNHSCYNVTKSLFNGSELCLVSNCSFQNGDEITYNYGPHFKQAKKDERQQYLSDLYYFQCQCKACDQNWC
;
A
#
# COMPACT_ATOMS: atom_id res chain seq x y z
N MET A 1 16.60 8.10 7.09
CA MET A 1 17.18 9.15 7.97
C MET A 1 16.10 9.94 8.70
N PHE A 2 15.01 10.33 8.03
CA PHE A 2 13.91 11.08 8.64
C PHE A 2 13.16 10.31 9.75
N ASP A 3 12.90 9.01 9.60
CA ASP A 3 12.17 8.24 10.62
C ASP A 3 12.92 8.15 11.95
N THR A 4 14.25 8.05 11.91
CA THR A 4 15.09 8.03 13.12
C THR A 4 15.02 9.36 13.87
N LEU A 5 15.11 10.48 13.14
CA LEU A 5 14.98 11.82 13.71
C LEU A 5 13.55 12.04 14.25
N GLY A 6 12.53 11.59 13.50
CA GLY A 6 11.14 11.66 13.92
C GLY A 6 10.88 10.87 15.20
N ALA A 7 11.36 9.62 15.29
CA ALA A 7 11.24 8.80 16.49
C ALA A 7 11.94 9.42 17.70
N LEU A 8 13.14 10.00 17.51
CA LEU A 8 13.87 10.67 18.57
C LEU A 8 13.12 11.92 19.04
N PHE A 9 12.67 12.76 18.12
CA PHE A 9 11.88 13.96 18.40
C PHE A 9 10.61 13.63 19.18
N LEU A 10 9.83 12.64 18.72
CA LEU A 10 8.63 12.20 19.41
C LEU A 10 8.94 11.66 20.81
N SER A 11 10.03 10.90 20.98
CA SER A 11 10.43 10.42 22.31
C SER A 11 10.79 11.57 23.28
N LEU A 12 11.45 12.62 22.78
CA LEU A 12 11.79 13.83 23.54
C LEU A 12 10.53 14.61 23.90
N LEU A 13 9.58 14.72 22.98
CA LEU A 13 8.29 15.36 23.22
C LEU A 13 7.49 14.62 24.30
N LEU A 14 7.40 13.29 24.21
CA LEU A 14 6.74 12.44 25.20
C LEU A 14 7.35 12.58 26.60
N LYS A 15 8.68 12.73 26.68
CA LYS A 15 9.38 13.04 27.94
C LYS A 15 8.99 14.42 28.47
N LYS A 16 9.00 15.43 27.60
CA LYS A 16 8.68 16.83 27.97
C LYS A 16 7.27 17.00 28.52
N ILE A 17 6.30 16.22 28.01
CA ILE A 17 4.90 16.25 28.46
C ILE A 17 4.61 15.25 29.59
N GLY A 18 5.64 14.58 30.13
CA GLY A 18 5.51 13.69 31.29
C GLY A 18 4.91 12.31 31.01
N ILE A 19 4.79 11.90 29.74
CA ILE A 19 4.31 10.55 29.37
C ILE A 19 5.39 9.49 29.58
N CYS A 20 6.67 9.85 29.42
CA CYS A 20 7.80 8.95 29.66
C CYS A 20 8.93 9.60 30.46
N ASN A 21 9.80 8.75 31.02
CA ASN A 21 10.96 9.17 31.80
C ASN A 21 12.27 8.82 31.08
N GLU A 22 13.42 9.21 31.64
CA GLU A 22 14.73 8.96 31.04
C GLU A 22 15.02 7.48 30.80
N ASN A 23 14.61 6.63 31.73
CA ASN A 23 14.85 5.19 31.65
C ASN A 23 14.03 4.53 30.53
N SER A 24 12.83 5.03 30.22
CA SER A 24 11.96 4.48 29.18
C SER A 24 12.09 5.17 27.82
N GLN A 25 12.68 6.35 27.75
CA GLN A 25 12.75 7.17 26.53
C GLN A 25 13.37 6.43 25.34
N LEU A 26 14.53 5.81 25.53
CA LEU A 26 15.21 5.09 24.44
C LEU A 26 14.42 3.88 23.95
N ASN A 27 13.73 3.17 24.84
CA ASN A 27 12.89 2.04 24.45
C ASN A 27 11.67 2.51 23.66
N ILE A 28 11.05 3.61 24.07
CA ILE A 28 9.94 4.25 23.33
C ILE A 28 10.42 4.72 21.95
N ALA A 29 11.59 5.36 21.86
CA ALA A 29 12.16 5.79 20.59
C ALA A 29 12.36 4.60 19.62
N LYS A 30 12.85 3.46 20.11
CA LYS A 30 12.99 2.23 19.30
C LYS A 30 11.63 1.73 18.79
N ILE A 31 10.61 1.72 19.64
CA ILE A 31 9.25 1.30 19.28
C ILE A 31 8.66 2.26 18.24
N LEU A 32 8.80 3.57 18.44
CA LEU A 32 8.35 4.58 17.49
C LEU A 32 9.03 4.44 16.14
N LEU A 33 10.35 4.25 16.12
CA LEU A 33 11.10 4.01 14.88
C LEU A 33 10.56 2.78 14.13
N LYS A 34 10.34 1.67 14.84
CA LYS A 34 9.75 0.46 14.24
C LYS A 34 8.39 0.77 13.61
N HIS A 35 7.51 1.47 14.32
CA HIS A 35 6.19 1.80 13.80
C HIS A 35 6.23 2.78 12.63
N LEU A 36 7.07 3.82 12.66
CA LEU A 36 7.24 4.74 11.54
C LEU A 36 7.66 3.99 10.27
N LEU A 37 8.67 3.12 10.38
CA LEU A 37 9.12 2.29 9.26
C LEU A 37 8.01 1.34 8.76
N GLN A 38 7.24 0.73 9.65
CA GLN A 38 6.14 -0.16 9.26
C GLN A 38 4.99 0.60 8.57
N ILE A 39 4.63 1.78 9.08
CA ILE A 39 3.52 2.58 8.56
C ILE A 39 3.83 3.04 7.14
N ASN A 40 5.03 3.57 6.88
CA ASN A 40 5.44 4.05 5.56
C ASN A 40 5.31 2.98 4.47
N MET A 41 5.50 1.72 4.84
CA MET A 41 5.50 0.57 3.93
C MET A 41 4.13 -0.08 3.75
N ASN A 42 3.24 0.06 4.72
CA ASN A 42 2.00 -0.72 4.80
C ASN A 42 0.74 0.14 4.74
N SER A 43 0.89 1.46 4.66
CA SER A 43 -0.22 2.38 4.55
C SER A 43 -0.82 2.34 3.14
N ILE A 44 -2.13 2.30 3.06
CA ILE A 44 -2.89 2.31 1.81
C ILE A 44 -3.59 3.66 1.67
N GLN A 45 -3.45 4.26 0.50
CA GLN A 45 -4.19 5.45 0.13
C GLN A 45 -5.68 5.11 -0.02
N ILE A 46 -6.52 5.84 0.71
CA ILE A 46 -7.98 5.73 0.63
C ILE A 46 -8.44 6.70 -0.45
N ILE A 47 -9.21 6.16 -1.38
CA ILE A 47 -9.66 6.88 -2.57
C ILE A 47 -11.19 6.94 -2.54
N ASP A 48 -11.76 8.12 -2.72
CA ASP A 48 -13.19 8.25 -3.02
C ASP A 48 -13.43 7.84 -4.47
N GLN A 49 -14.03 6.66 -4.64
CA GLN A 49 -14.24 6.03 -5.94
C GLN A 49 -15.72 6.05 -6.29
N LYS A 50 -16.04 6.63 -7.45
CA LYS A 50 -17.40 6.57 -7.99
C LYS A 50 -17.56 5.34 -8.88
N ILE A 51 -18.10 4.28 -8.29
CA ILE A 51 -18.43 3.04 -8.98
C ILE A 51 -19.79 3.19 -9.69
N THR A 52 -19.84 2.88 -10.98
CA THR A 52 -21.06 2.91 -11.82
C THR A 52 -21.21 1.64 -12.64
N ASP A 53 -22.37 1.51 -13.30
CA ASP A 53 -22.64 0.43 -14.28
C ASP A 53 -22.46 -0.98 -13.71
N ILE A 54 -22.82 -1.16 -12.44
CA ILE A 54 -22.69 -2.44 -11.72
C ILE A 54 -23.70 -3.44 -12.30
N THR A 55 -23.19 -4.51 -12.89
CA THR A 55 -23.99 -5.59 -13.49
C THR A 55 -23.52 -6.93 -12.96
N LYS A 56 -24.45 -7.75 -12.48
CA LYS A 56 -24.16 -9.14 -12.11
C LYS A 56 -24.23 -10.01 -13.38
N LEU A 57 -23.17 -10.74 -13.64
CA LEU A 57 -23.03 -11.64 -14.78
C LEU A 57 -23.67 -13.01 -14.45
N GLU A 58 -23.98 -13.80 -15.49
CA GLU A 58 -24.60 -15.13 -15.35
C GLU A 58 -23.74 -16.11 -14.54
N ASN A 59 -22.41 -15.97 -14.63
CA ASN A 59 -21.44 -16.76 -13.86
C ASN A 59 -21.34 -16.33 -12.38
N GLY A 60 -22.10 -15.32 -11.95
CA GLY A 60 -22.10 -14.81 -10.58
C GLY A 60 -21.08 -13.70 -10.30
N GLU A 61 -20.22 -13.35 -11.27
CA GLU A 61 -19.26 -12.25 -11.17
C GLU A 61 -19.95 -10.88 -11.32
N TYR A 62 -19.21 -9.81 -11.05
CA TYR A 62 -19.66 -8.44 -11.19
C TYR A 62 -18.82 -7.67 -12.20
N SER A 63 -19.48 -7.05 -13.17
CA SER A 63 -18.89 -6.01 -14.01
C SER A 63 -19.23 -4.64 -13.43
N TYR A 64 -18.25 -3.74 -13.38
CA TYR A 64 -18.43 -2.37 -12.90
C TYR A 64 -17.48 -1.43 -13.65
N ARG A 65 -17.77 -0.13 -13.57
CA ARG A 65 -16.89 0.94 -14.05
C ARG A 65 -16.53 1.87 -12.90
N ILE A 66 -15.32 2.41 -12.93
CA ILE A 66 -14.89 3.49 -12.04
C ILE A 66 -14.80 4.76 -12.89
N LYS A 67 -15.50 5.82 -12.51
CA LYS A 67 -15.38 7.11 -13.21
C LYS A 67 -13.99 7.70 -12.99
N LEU A 68 -13.43 8.28 -14.04
CA LEU A 68 -12.20 9.08 -13.96
C LEU A 68 -12.42 10.24 -12.97
N ASN A 69 -11.54 10.34 -11.98
CA ASN A 69 -11.45 11.29 -10.84
C ASN A 69 -11.48 10.53 -9.50
N GLU A 70 -10.47 9.69 -9.31
CA GLU A 70 -10.15 9.08 -8.03
C GLU A 70 -9.49 10.17 -7.14
N GLU A 71 -10.20 10.66 -6.13
CA GLU A 71 -9.65 11.66 -5.19
C GLU A 71 -9.13 10.97 -3.93
N SER A 72 -7.90 11.29 -3.54
CA SER A 72 -7.32 10.83 -2.28
C SER A 72 -7.99 11.52 -1.11
N VAL A 73 -8.67 10.77 -0.26
CA VAL A 73 -9.36 11.30 0.93
C VAL A 73 -8.66 10.96 2.24
N GLY A 74 -7.65 10.08 2.22
CA GLY A 74 -6.87 9.76 3.40
C GLY A 74 -5.91 8.60 3.22
N ILE A 75 -5.39 8.11 4.35
CA ILE A 75 -4.47 6.98 4.43
C ILE A 75 -4.94 6.06 5.57
N GLY A 76 -5.01 4.76 5.30
CA GLY A 76 -5.42 3.74 6.26
C GLY A 76 -4.38 2.64 6.44
N LEU A 77 -4.43 1.97 7.60
CA LEU A 77 -3.64 0.76 7.88
C LEU A 77 -4.56 -0.44 7.89
N TYR A 78 -4.37 -1.33 6.93
CA TYR A 78 -5.20 -2.52 6.75
C TYR A 78 -4.34 -3.76 6.95
N LYS A 79 -4.44 -4.40 8.11
CA LYS A 79 -3.59 -5.55 8.50
C LYS A 79 -3.54 -6.65 7.46
N CYS A 80 -4.67 -6.98 6.83
CA CYS A 80 -4.73 -8.00 5.78
C CYS A 80 -4.02 -7.55 4.50
N MET A 81 -4.10 -6.26 4.15
CA MET A 81 -3.40 -5.73 2.96
C MET A 81 -1.88 -5.74 3.14
N SER A 82 -1.38 -5.61 4.37
CA SER A 82 0.06 -5.72 4.67
C SER A 82 0.66 -7.08 4.33
N LEU A 83 -0.16 -8.10 4.03
CA LEU A 83 0.29 -9.42 3.58
C LEU A 83 0.34 -9.55 2.06
N VAL A 84 -0.26 -8.62 1.32
CA VAL A 84 -0.46 -8.72 -0.13
C VAL A 84 0.72 -8.09 -0.84
N ASN A 85 1.55 -8.91 -1.47
CA ASN A 85 2.79 -8.48 -2.13
C ASN A 85 2.55 -7.68 -3.42
N HIS A 86 3.61 -7.04 -3.90
CA HIS A 86 3.60 -6.23 -5.10
C HIS A 86 3.66 -7.04 -6.40
N SER A 87 2.88 -6.63 -7.41
CA SER A 87 3.17 -6.90 -8.82
C SER A 87 2.90 -5.64 -9.67
N CYS A 88 3.75 -5.36 -10.65
CA CYS A 88 3.48 -4.28 -11.61
C CYS A 88 2.30 -4.62 -12.53
N TYR A 89 2.00 -5.92 -12.68
CA TYR A 89 0.80 -6.47 -13.34
C TYR A 89 0.03 -7.29 -12.31
N ASN A 90 -0.66 -6.59 -11.42
CA ASN A 90 -1.34 -7.18 -10.28
C ASN A 90 -2.73 -7.71 -10.64
N VAL A 91 -3.15 -8.74 -9.91
CA VAL A 91 -4.42 -9.47 -10.17
C VAL A 91 -5.62 -8.93 -9.38
N THR A 92 -5.43 -7.81 -8.68
CA THR A 92 -6.44 -7.24 -7.78
C THR A 92 -6.69 -5.75 -8.00
N LYS A 93 -7.76 -5.21 -7.42
CA LYS A 93 -8.05 -3.79 -7.31
C LYS A 93 -8.69 -3.53 -5.95
N SER A 94 -8.35 -2.41 -5.32
CA SER A 94 -9.01 -1.96 -4.10
C SER A 94 -10.26 -1.16 -4.43
N LEU A 95 -11.39 -1.53 -3.83
CA LEU A 95 -12.62 -0.76 -3.80
C LEU A 95 -12.85 -0.23 -2.40
N PHE A 96 -13.30 1.03 -2.29
CA PHE A 96 -13.51 1.69 -1.01
C PHE A 96 -14.98 2.05 -0.78
N ASN A 97 -15.45 1.82 0.45
CA ASN A 97 -16.70 2.38 0.98
C ASN A 97 -16.36 3.20 2.23
N GLY A 98 -16.13 4.50 2.05
CA GLY A 98 -15.48 5.31 3.08
C GLY A 98 -14.09 4.77 3.40
N SER A 99 -13.86 4.34 4.66
CA SER A 99 -12.60 3.73 5.08
C SER A 99 -12.58 2.20 4.99
N GLU A 100 -13.68 1.56 4.58
CA GLU A 100 -13.72 0.11 4.37
C GLU A 100 -13.06 -0.24 3.04
N LEU A 101 -12.08 -1.16 3.08
CA LEU A 101 -11.38 -1.66 1.89
C LEU A 101 -11.90 -3.04 1.52
N CYS A 102 -12.32 -3.19 0.28
CA CYS A 102 -12.58 -4.48 -0.36
C CYS A 102 -11.54 -4.73 -1.45
N LEU A 103 -10.76 -5.81 -1.33
CA LEU A 103 -9.82 -6.23 -2.36
C LEU A 103 -10.52 -7.22 -3.29
N VAL A 104 -10.72 -6.83 -4.55
CA VAL A 104 -11.40 -7.66 -5.55
C VAL A 104 -10.42 -8.11 -6.62
N SER A 105 -10.66 -9.27 -7.23
CA SER A 105 -9.89 -9.71 -8.38
C SER A 105 -10.24 -8.92 -9.63
N ASN A 106 -9.26 -8.66 -10.48
CA ASN A 106 -9.45 -8.01 -11.78
C ASN A 106 -9.17 -8.96 -12.97
N CYS A 107 -8.75 -10.19 -12.69
CA CYS A 107 -8.56 -11.26 -13.65
C CYS A 107 -8.82 -12.63 -12.99
N SER A 108 -8.94 -13.68 -13.81
CA SER A 108 -8.97 -15.05 -13.31
C SER A 108 -7.57 -15.48 -12.84
N PHE A 109 -7.52 -16.28 -11.78
CA PHE A 109 -6.31 -16.90 -11.25
C PHE A 109 -6.66 -18.30 -10.71
N GLN A 110 -5.66 -19.16 -10.54
CA GLN A 110 -5.81 -20.54 -10.12
C GLN A 110 -5.54 -20.72 -8.63
N ASN A 111 -5.96 -21.86 -8.07
CA ASN A 111 -5.61 -22.23 -6.71
C ASN A 111 -4.08 -22.33 -6.56
N GLY A 112 -3.53 -21.61 -5.59
CA GLY A 112 -2.09 -21.53 -5.35
C GLY A 112 -1.43 -20.30 -5.98
N ASP A 113 -2.13 -19.55 -6.83
CA ASP A 113 -1.62 -18.28 -7.34
C ASP A 113 -1.53 -17.25 -6.21
N GLU A 114 -0.48 -16.43 -6.25
CA GLU A 114 -0.27 -15.36 -5.28
C GLU A 114 -1.24 -14.19 -5.55
N ILE A 115 -1.90 -13.75 -4.48
CA ILE A 115 -2.69 -12.52 -4.52
C ILE A 115 -1.71 -11.34 -4.48
N THR A 116 -1.71 -10.54 -5.53
CA THR A 116 -0.78 -9.39 -5.67
C THR A 116 -1.54 -8.09 -5.83
N TYR A 117 -0.95 -7.00 -5.34
CA TYR A 117 -1.44 -5.62 -5.42
C TYR A 117 -0.37 -4.72 -6.07
N ASN A 118 -0.75 -3.51 -6.50
CA ASN A 118 0.20 -2.55 -7.06
C ASN A 118 0.54 -1.48 -6.02
N TYR A 119 1.82 -1.28 -5.73
CA TYR A 119 2.29 -0.39 -4.66
C TYR A 119 2.65 1.01 -5.16
N GLY A 120 2.63 1.24 -6.48
CA GLY A 120 3.24 2.42 -7.06
C GLY A 120 2.75 2.66 -8.49
N PRO A 121 3.64 2.97 -9.43
CA PRO A 121 3.23 3.11 -10.82
C PRO A 121 2.95 1.73 -11.45
N HIS A 122 1.81 1.62 -12.13
CA HIS A 122 1.47 0.43 -12.90
C HIS A 122 2.29 0.37 -14.21
N PHE A 123 2.48 -0.82 -14.80
CA PHE A 123 3.21 -1.00 -16.08
C PHE A 123 2.56 -0.31 -17.31
N LYS A 124 1.45 0.40 -17.11
CA LYS A 124 0.82 1.17 -18.19
C LYS A 124 1.13 2.67 -18.06
N GLN A 125 1.82 3.06 -16.98
CA GLN A 125 1.98 4.45 -16.56
C GLN A 125 3.44 4.89 -16.50
N ALA A 126 4.38 3.99 -16.18
CA ALA A 126 5.79 4.33 -15.98
C ALA A 126 6.69 3.15 -16.33
N LYS A 127 7.89 3.42 -16.87
CA LYS A 127 8.83 2.43 -17.40
C LYS A 127 9.42 1.52 -16.32
N LYS A 128 9.97 0.37 -16.73
CA LYS A 128 10.59 -0.60 -15.80
C LYS A 128 11.58 0.06 -14.84
N ASP A 129 12.50 0.87 -15.35
CA ASP A 129 13.54 1.49 -14.51
C ASP A 129 12.95 2.45 -13.48
N GLU A 130 11.92 3.22 -13.85
CA GLU A 130 11.20 4.13 -12.96
C GLU A 130 10.45 3.34 -11.87
N ARG A 131 9.79 2.24 -12.24
CA ARG A 131 9.12 1.35 -11.27
C ARG A 131 10.12 0.70 -10.32
N GLN A 132 11.24 0.19 -10.82
CA GLN A 132 12.28 -0.44 -10.00
C GLN A 132 12.91 0.56 -9.03
N GLN A 133 13.20 1.77 -9.49
CA GLN A 133 13.70 2.83 -8.64
C GLN A 133 12.68 3.18 -7.54
N TYR A 134 11.41 3.39 -7.90
CA TYR A 134 10.34 3.67 -6.93
C TYR A 134 10.24 2.59 -5.84
N LEU A 135 10.25 1.31 -6.24
CA LEU A 135 10.15 0.19 -5.31
C LEU A 135 11.42 -0.01 -4.48
N SER A 136 12.60 0.25 -5.04
CA SER A 136 13.86 0.19 -4.29
C SER A 136 13.94 1.30 -3.24
N ASP A 137 13.55 2.52 -3.60
CA ASP A 137 13.67 3.70 -2.74
C ASP A 137 12.66 3.66 -1.59
N LEU A 138 11.43 3.22 -1.86
CA LEU A 138 10.35 3.21 -0.87
C LEU A 138 10.20 1.87 -0.17
N TYR A 139 10.37 0.76 -0.89
CA TYR A 139 10.06 -0.58 -0.39
C TYR A 139 11.26 -1.51 -0.25
N TYR A 140 12.46 -1.06 -0.63
CA TYR A 140 13.73 -1.77 -0.43
C TYR A 140 13.77 -3.17 -1.06
N PHE A 141 13.09 -3.38 -2.19
CA PHE A 141 13.16 -4.63 -2.96
C PHE A 141 13.20 -4.37 -4.46
N GLN A 142 13.63 -5.39 -5.24
CA GLN A 142 13.56 -5.38 -6.70
C GLN A 142 12.40 -6.27 -7.18
N CYS A 143 11.56 -5.73 -8.07
CA CYS A 143 10.40 -6.46 -8.55
C CYS A 143 10.79 -7.45 -9.65
N GLN A 144 10.33 -8.70 -9.52
CA GLN A 144 10.55 -9.78 -10.48
C GLN A 144 9.26 -10.26 -11.14
N CYS A 145 8.18 -9.47 -11.09
CA CYS A 145 6.92 -9.84 -11.73
C CYS A 145 7.08 -9.94 -13.25
N LYS A 146 6.13 -10.63 -13.92
CA LYS A 146 6.10 -10.82 -15.37
C LYS A 146 6.34 -9.53 -16.17
N ALA A 147 5.75 -8.42 -15.73
CA ALA A 147 5.93 -7.12 -16.38
C ALA A 147 7.37 -6.59 -16.30
N CYS A 148 8.09 -6.86 -15.20
CA CYS A 148 9.48 -6.46 -15.07
C CYS A 148 10.43 -7.43 -15.78
N ASP A 149 10.13 -8.74 -15.74
CA ASP A 149 10.90 -9.77 -16.44
C ASP A 149 10.87 -9.54 -17.96
N GLN A 150 9.69 -9.25 -18.50
CA GLN A 150 9.48 -9.02 -19.94
C GLN A 150 9.65 -7.55 -20.39
N ASN A 151 10.14 -6.68 -19.51
CA ASN A 151 10.40 -5.27 -19.79
C ASN A 151 9.19 -4.46 -20.33
N TRP A 152 8.03 -4.60 -19.69
CA TRP A 152 6.82 -3.84 -20.01
C TRP A 152 6.92 -2.37 -19.53
N CYS A 153 6.12 -1.49 -20.17
CA CYS A 153 6.27 -0.03 -20.19
C CYS A 153 5.84 0.70 -18.92
#